data_AF-A0A660ZVX4-F1
#
_entry.id   AF-A0A660ZVX4-F1
#
_cell.length_a   1.000
_cell.length_b   1.000
_cell.length_c   1.000
_cell.angle_alpha   90.00
_cell.angle_beta   90.00
_cell.angle_gamma   90.00
#
_symmetry.space_group_name_H-M   'P 1'
#
loop_
_entity.id
_entity.type
_entity.pdbx_description
1 polymer ?
#
loop_
_entity_poly.entity_id
_entity_poly.type
_entity_poly.pdbx_seq_one_letter_code
_entity_poly.pdbx_strand_id
1 'polypeptide(L)' 'ALDRSTEGLTPVQHPDGAVSVDLQGRFRSATVARINDDGQLETTCVDGQAQADAFFAGDASTTKPEVQ' A
#
# COMPACT_ATOMS: atom_id res chain seq x y z
N ALA A 1 -7.92 -14.71 -2.77
CA ALA A 1 -7.09 -13.91 -1.85
C ALA A 1 -6.15 -13.04 -2.67
N LEU A 2 -5.78 -11.85 -2.18
CA LEU A 2 -4.79 -11.00 -2.86
C LEU A 2 -3.41 -11.66 -2.77
N ASP A 3 -2.77 -11.90 -3.90
CA ASP A 3 -1.43 -12.48 -3.99
C ASP A 3 -0.36 -11.36 -3.95
N ARG A 4 0.62 -11.49 -3.05
CA ARG A 4 1.74 -10.55 -2.85
C ARG A 4 3.12 -11.17 -3.07
N SER A 5 3.19 -12.37 -3.63
CA SER A 5 4.46 -13.01 -3.99
C SER A 5 5.05 -12.35 -5.25
N THR A 6 6.35 -12.49 -5.48
CA THR A 6 7.00 -12.13 -6.75
C THR A 6 7.17 -13.34 -7.67
N GLU A 7 6.82 -14.53 -7.19
CA GLU A 7 6.90 -15.77 -7.94
C GLU A 7 6.07 -15.68 -9.23
N GLY A 8 6.67 -16.12 -10.35
CA GLY A 8 6.03 -16.07 -11.67
C GLY A 8 6.04 -14.70 -12.35
N LEU A 9 6.50 -13.63 -11.68
CA LEU A 9 6.74 -12.36 -12.34
C LEU A 9 8.01 -12.45 -13.19
N THR A 10 7.92 -12.02 -14.45
CA THR A 10 9.03 -12.07 -15.42
C THR A 10 9.35 -10.67 -15.92
N PRO A 11 10.63 -10.25 -15.92
CA PRO A 11 11.03 -8.98 -16.50
C PRO A 11 10.94 -9.00 -18.02
N VAL A 12 10.52 -7.88 -18.60
CA VAL A 12 10.46 -7.60 -20.04
C VAL A 12 11.51 -6.55 -20.35
N GLN A 13 12.44 -6.88 -21.26
CA GLN A 13 13.43 -5.94 -21.78
C GLN A 13 12.88 -5.21 -23.00
N HIS A 14 13.09 -3.89 -23.05
CA HIS A 14 12.67 -3.02 -24.13
C HIS A 14 13.84 -2.64 -25.04
N PRO A 15 13.60 -2.29 -26.33
CA PRO A 15 14.66 -1.94 -27.27
C PRO A 15 15.49 -0.70 -26.89
N ASP A 16 14.97 0.14 -26.02
CA ASP A 16 15.65 1.33 -25.46
C ASP A 16 16.50 1.01 -24.23
N GLY A 17 16.57 -0.26 -23.82
CA GLY A 17 17.30 -0.72 -22.64
C GLY A 17 16.49 -0.68 -21.34
N ALA A 18 15.23 -0.23 -21.36
CA ALA A 18 14.38 -0.27 -20.19
C ALA A 18 13.99 -1.70 -19.81
N VAL A 19 13.69 -1.93 -18.52
CA VAL A 19 13.15 -3.19 -18.01
C VAL A 19 11.87 -2.91 -17.26
N SER A 20 10.79 -3.61 -17.61
CA SER A 20 9.51 -3.54 -16.89
C SER A 20 9.08 -4.92 -16.39
N VAL A 21 8.23 -4.96 -15.37
CA VAL A 21 7.58 -6.20 -14.90
C VAL A 21 6.07 -5.97 -14.92
N ASP A 22 5.32 -6.89 -15.54
CA ASP A 22 3.87 -6.90 -15.37
C ASP A 22 3.55 -7.44 -13.98
N LEU A 23 2.96 -6.61 -13.13
CA LEU A 23 2.57 -7.01 -11.77
C LEU A 23 1.35 -7.94 -11.75
N GLN A 24 0.71 -8.20 -12.90
CA GLN A 24 -0.41 -9.14 -13.06
C GLN A 24 -1.58 -8.82 -12.09
N GLY A 25 -1.77 -7.53 -11.80
CA GLY A 25 -2.78 -7.05 -10.85
C GLY A 25 -2.45 -7.26 -9.37
N ARG A 26 -1.25 -7.73 -9.04
CA ARG A 26 -0.70 -7.88 -7.67
C ARG A 26 -0.16 -6.54 -7.16
N PHE A 27 0.20 -6.48 -5.88
CA PHE A 27 0.84 -5.31 -5.24
C PHE A 27 0.04 -4.00 -5.36
N ARG A 28 -1.28 -4.11 -5.28
CA ARG A 28 -2.15 -2.94 -5.22
C ARG A 28 -2.14 -2.38 -3.80
N SER A 29 -1.74 -1.12 -3.68
CA SER A 29 -1.96 -0.32 -2.48
C SER A 29 -3.14 0.63 -2.71
N ALA A 30 -3.79 1.01 -1.63
CA ALA A 30 -4.78 2.08 -1.60
C ALA A 30 -4.37 3.09 -0.54
N THR A 31 -4.55 4.39 -0.82
CA THR A 31 -4.45 5.41 0.21
C THR A 31 -5.80 5.54 0.90
N VAL A 32 -5.81 5.41 2.22
CA VAL A 32 -6.98 5.64 3.07
C VAL A 32 -6.73 6.84 3.95
N ALA A 33 -7.82 7.50 4.33
CA ALA A 33 -7.77 8.69 5.17
C ALA A 33 -8.92 8.71 6.17
N ARG A 34 -8.68 9.30 7.34
CA ARG A 34 -9.72 9.61 8.32
C ARG A 34 -9.52 11.01 8.89
N ILE A 35 -10.60 11.58 9.40
CA ILE A 35 -10.54 12.79 10.22
C ILE A 35 -10.58 12.32 11.68
N ASN A 36 -9.59 12.75 12.46
CA ASN A 36 -9.48 12.46 13.88
C ASN A 36 -10.39 13.39 14.70
N ASP A 37 -10.60 13.08 15.98
CA ASP A 37 -11.48 13.86 16.87
C ASP A 37 -10.99 15.31 17.06
N ASP A 38 -9.69 15.57 16.85
CA ASP A 38 -9.07 16.90 16.87
C ASP A 38 -9.23 17.67 15.54
N GLY A 39 -9.93 17.08 14.57
CA GLY A 39 -10.17 17.64 13.24
C GLY A 39 -8.98 17.50 12.28
N GLN A 40 -7.89 16.84 12.68
CA GLN A 40 -6.74 16.62 11.79
C GLN A 40 -7.02 15.48 10.81
N LEU A 41 -6.52 15.63 9.58
CA LEU A 41 -6.53 14.58 8.57
C LEU A 41 -5.34 13.64 8.80
N GLU A 42 -5.64 12.35 8.95
CA GLU A 42 -4.63 11.30 8.99
C GLU A 42 -4.78 10.43 7.73
N THR A 43 -3.65 10.10 7.10
CA THR A 43 -3.62 9.32 5.86
C THR A 43 -2.59 8.19 5.95
N THR A 44 -2.88 7.04 5.39
CA THR A 44 -1.91 5.94 5.27
C THR A 44 -2.11 5.13 3.98
N CYS A 45 -1.08 4.40 3.55
CA CYS A 45 -1.16 3.42 2.47
C CYS A 45 -1.42 2.04 3.05
N VAL A 46 -2.38 1.33 2.48
CA VAL A 46 -2.75 -0.03 2.89
C VAL A 46 -2.71 -0.96 1.69
N ASP A 47 -2.17 -2.16 1.89
CA ASP A 47 -2.06 -3.19 0.88
C ASP A 47 -3.21 -4.22 0.98
N GLY A 48 -4.18 -3.99 1.85
CA GLY A 48 -5.35 -4.86 1.99
C GLY A 48 -6.27 -4.51 3.16
N GLN A 49 -7.40 -5.22 3.22
CA GLN A 49 -8.49 -4.93 4.16
C GLN A 49 -8.04 -4.97 5.63
N ALA A 50 -7.24 -5.96 6.05
CA ALA A 50 -6.80 -6.07 7.44
C ALA A 50 -5.99 -4.83 7.93
N GLN A 51 -5.19 -4.23 7.06
CA GLN A 51 -4.46 -3.00 7.40
C GLN A 51 -5.37 -1.78 7.40
N ALA A 52 -6.37 -1.74 6.51
CA ALA A 52 -7.41 -0.71 6.54
C ALA A 52 -8.23 -0.80 7.83
N ASP A 53 -8.65 -1.99 8.21
CA ASP A 53 -9.42 -2.24 9.44
C ASP A 53 -8.59 -1.84 10.67
N ALA A 54 -7.30 -2.16 10.72
CA ALA A 54 -6.40 -1.70 11.78
C ALA A 54 -6.29 -0.16 11.82
N PHE A 55 -6.15 0.48 10.66
CA PHE A 55 -6.12 1.95 10.56
C PHE A 55 -7.42 2.57 11.09
N PHE A 56 -8.59 2.03 10.71
CA PHE A 56 -9.89 2.60 11.09
C PHE A 56 -10.38 2.18 12.48
N ALA A 57 -9.95 1.04 13.01
CA ALA A 57 -10.26 0.61 14.38
C ALA A 57 -9.76 1.60 15.43
N GLY A 58 -8.73 2.39 15.06
CA GLY A 58 -8.14 3.41 15.92
C GLY A 58 -7.26 2.78 17.01
N ASP A 59 -6.20 3.49 17.36
CA ASP A 59 -5.43 3.24 18.58
C ASP A 59 -5.31 4.56 19.32
N ALA A 60 -5.60 4.53 20.62
CA ALA A 60 -5.16 5.58 21.52
C ALA A 60 -3.62 5.64 21.44
N SER A 61 -3.10 6.75 20.91
CA SER A 61 -1.68 7.13 20.87
C SER A 61 -0.84 6.66 19.68
N THR A 62 -0.73 7.58 18.71
CA THR A 62 0.53 8.03 18.07
C THR A 62 1.57 6.97 17.67
N THR A 63 1.65 6.61 16.40
CA THR A 63 2.95 6.46 15.73
C THR A 63 2.83 6.74 14.22
N LYS A 64 3.31 7.92 13.82
CA LYS A 64 3.60 8.29 12.43
C LYS A 64 4.61 7.28 11.86
N PRO A 65 4.30 6.53 10.77
CA PRO A 65 5.36 5.95 9.97
C PRO A 65 5.98 7.11 9.19
N GLU A 66 7.17 7.52 9.64
CA GLU A 66 8.02 8.39 8.84
C GLU A 66 8.45 7.62 7.59
N VAL A 67 8.04 8.15 6.43
CA VAL A 67 8.51 7.68 5.12
C VAL A 67 10.00 8.04 5.02
N GLN A 68 10.85 7.02 4.92
CA GLN A 68 12.19 7.12 4.35
C GLN A 68 12.20 6.41 3.01
#